data_AF-A0A547TEQ6-F1
#
_entry.id   AF-A0A547TEQ6-F1
#
_cell.length_a   1.000
_cell.length_b   1.000
_cell.length_c   1.000
_cell.angle_alpha   90.00
_cell.angle_beta   90.00
_cell.angle_gamma   90.00
#
_symmetry.space_group_name_H-M   'P 1'
#
loop_
_entity.id
_entity.type
_entity.pdbx_description
1 polymer ?
#
loop_
_entity_poly.entity_id
_entity_poly.type
_entity_poly.pdbx_seq_one_letter_code
_entity_poly.pdbx_strand_id
1 'polypeptide(L)' 'MAYPKLKTTKRDVTAKELAKRFGCSTRTVFRAWSQSRADYLAENSISRDKPWEHFGISRATWYRRGKPMPSETDNQSETA' A
#
# COMPACT_ATOMS: atom_id res chain seq x y z
N MET A 1 -3.21 -18.67 7.49
CA MET A 1 -3.80 -17.64 8.37
C MET A 1 -3.12 -16.31 8.11
N ALA A 2 -3.77 -15.42 7.36
CA ALA A 2 -3.38 -14.02 7.29
C ALA A 2 -3.88 -13.35 8.57
N TYR A 3 -2.96 -12.88 9.42
CA TYR A 3 -3.34 -12.15 10.62
C TYR A 3 -3.74 -10.73 10.21
N PRO A 4 -4.92 -10.23 10.60
CA PRO A 4 -5.33 -8.87 10.28
C PRO A 4 -4.33 -7.86 10.87
N LYS A 5 -4.09 -6.77 10.13
CA LYS A 5 -3.16 -5.68 10.47
C LYS A 5 -3.47 -5.14 11.88
N LEU A 6 -2.61 -5.46 12.85
CA LEU A 6 -2.78 -4.94 14.21
C LEU A 6 -2.44 -3.44 14.27
N LYS A 7 -1.24 -3.04 13.82
CA LYS A 7 -0.80 -1.63 13.67
C LYS A 7 0.38 -1.52 12.70
N THR A 8 0.34 -0.58 11.74
CA THR A 8 1.52 -0.20 10.90
C THR A 8 2.16 1.11 11.37
N THR A 9 1.62 1.71 12.44
CA THR A 9 2.20 2.91 13.05
C THR A 9 3.55 2.60 13.72
N LYS A 10 4.38 3.63 13.87
CA LYS A 10 5.62 3.53 14.64
C LYS A 10 5.28 3.03 16.05
N ARG A 11 6.08 2.09 16.55
CA ARG A 11 5.97 1.59 17.92
C ARG A 11 6.53 2.63 18.88
N ASP A 12 5.78 2.90 19.95
CA ASP A 12 6.24 3.76 21.05
C ASP A 12 7.26 3.05 21.94
N VAL A 13 7.13 1.73 22.06
CA VAL A 13 8.01 0.87 22.87
C VAL A 13 8.86 -0.08 22.03
N THR A 14 9.99 -0.49 22.58
CA THR A 14 10.94 -1.38 21.90
C THR A 14 10.37 -2.79 21.77
N ALA A 15 10.64 -3.47 20.64
CA ALA A 15 10.17 -4.83 20.39
C ALA A 15 10.64 -5.84 21.46
N LYS A 16 11.83 -5.62 22.04
CA LYS A 16 12.38 -6.44 23.13
C LYS A 16 11.55 -6.36 24.41
N GLU A 17 11.01 -5.19 24.71
CA GLU A 17 10.20 -4.98 25.92
C GLU A 17 8.81 -5.60 25.77
N LEU A 18 8.21 -5.45 24.58
CA LEU A 18 6.98 -6.14 24.23
C LEU A 18 7.15 -7.67 24.26
N ALA A 19 8.25 -8.18 23.71
CA ALA A 19 8.58 -9.61 23.74
C ALA A 19 8.66 -10.13 25.18
N LYS A 20 9.30 -9.39 26.09
CA LYS A 20 9.35 -9.73 27.52
C LYS A 20 7.96 -9.71 28.16
N ARG A 21 7.17 -8.66 27.90
CA ARG A 21 5.82 -8.49 28.49
C ARG A 21 4.85 -9.59 28.06
N PHE A 22 4.90 -10.00 26.79
CA PHE A 22 4.03 -11.02 26.22
C PHE A 22 4.61 -12.44 26.27
N GLY A 23 5.81 -12.62 26.84
CA GLY A 23 6.46 -13.93 26.92
C GLY A 23 6.72 -14.56 25.55
N CYS A 24 6.98 -13.75 24.52
CA CYS A 24 7.11 -14.22 23.13
C CYS A 24 8.46 -13.80 22.51
N SER A 25 8.76 -14.31 21.31
CA SER A 25 9.97 -13.92 20.59
C SER A 25 9.88 -12.50 20.03
N THR A 26 11.01 -11.80 19.95
CA THR A 26 11.08 -10.50 19.24
C THR A 26 10.61 -10.61 17.80
N ARG A 27 10.89 -11.73 17.13
CA ARG A 27 10.43 -12.01 15.76
C ARG A 27 8.91 -12.05 15.66
N THR A 28 8.21 -12.59 16.67
CA THR A 28 6.75 -12.58 16.74
C THR A 28 6.22 -11.15 16.80
N VAL A 29 6.84 -10.30 17.63
CA VAL A 29 6.49 -8.87 17.73
C VAL A 29 6.69 -8.17 16.38
N PHE A 30 7.83 -8.38 15.71
CA PHE A 30 8.06 -7.78 14.39
C PHE A 30 7.05 -8.24 13.35
N ARG A 31 6.71 -9.53 13.31
CA ARG A 31 5.72 -10.07 12.36
C ARG A 31 4.33 -9.46 12.59
N ALA A 32 3.93 -9.27 13.85
CA ALA A 32 2.66 -8.63 14.19
C ALA A 32 2.58 -7.16 13.76
N TRP A 33 3.72 -6.47 13.69
CA TRP A 33 3.85 -5.07 13.27
C TRP A 33 4.25 -4.87 11.80
N SER A 34 4.54 -5.95 11.08
CA SER A 34 4.94 -5.89 9.67
C SER A 34 3.70 -5.93 8.78
N GLN A 35 3.72 -5.17 7.70
CA GLN A 35 2.70 -5.26 6.66
C GLN A 35 2.91 -6.52 5.83
N SER A 36 1.83 -7.22 5.45
CA SER A 36 1.94 -8.33 4.51
C SER A 36 2.28 -7.82 3.12
N ARG A 37 2.94 -8.64 2.29
CA ARG A 37 3.28 -8.24 0.92
C ARG A 37 2.03 -7.93 0.08
N ALA A 38 0.93 -8.66 0.29
CA ALA A 38 -0.32 -8.42 -0.41
C ALA A 38 -0.91 -7.04 -0.06
N ASP A 39 -0.93 -6.68 1.22
CA ASP A 39 -1.45 -5.39 1.67
C ASP A 39 -0.57 -4.23 1.17
N TYR A 40 0.76 -4.40 1.18
CA TYR A 40 1.67 -3.40 0.62
C TYR A 40 1.40 -3.16 -0.86
N LEU A 41 1.18 -4.24 -1.62
CA LEU A 41 0.89 -4.14 -3.05
C LEU A 41 -0.47 -3.50 -3.33
N ALA A 42 -1.49 -3.77 -2.51
CA ALA A 42 -2.78 -3.11 -2.61
C ALA A 42 -2.70 -1.61 -2.29
N GLU A 43 -1.98 -1.22 -1.24
CA GLU A 43 -1.79 0.20 -0.86
C GLU A 43 -0.88 0.96 -1.84
N ASN A 44 0.01 0.29 -2.58
CA ASN A 44 0.98 0.89 -3.49
C ASN A 44 0.75 0.53 -4.98
N SER A 45 -0.46 0.07 -5.34
CA SER A 45 -0.76 -0.44 -6.69
C SER A 45 -0.61 0.63 -7.78
N ILE A 46 -0.77 1.91 -7.45
CA ILE A 46 -0.67 3.07 -8.34
C ILE A 46 0.56 3.03 -9.27
N SER A 47 1.72 2.58 -8.76
CA SER A 47 2.95 2.52 -9.59
C SER A 47 2.94 1.36 -10.59
N ARG A 48 2.20 0.28 -10.29
CA ARG A 48 2.03 -0.88 -11.17
C ARG A 48 0.93 -0.62 -12.20
N ASP A 49 -0.17 -0.02 -11.75
CA ASP A 49 -1.36 0.24 -12.57
C ASP A 49 -1.12 1.39 -13.56
N LYS A 50 -0.13 2.25 -13.25
CA LYS A 50 0.31 3.38 -14.09
C LYS A 50 -0.86 4.13 -14.73
N PRO A 51 -1.80 4.65 -13.93
CA PRO A 51 -3.04 5.27 -14.41
C PRO A 51 -2.80 6.42 -15.40
N TRP A 52 -1.64 7.08 -15.37
CA TRP A 52 -1.28 8.13 -16.33
C TRP A 52 -1.10 7.62 -17.77
N GLU A 53 -0.73 6.35 -17.98
CA GLU A 53 -0.66 5.75 -19.31
C GLU A 53 -2.06 5.64 -19.92
N HIS A 54 -3.09 5.32 -19.12
CA HIS A 54 -4.49 5.28 -19.57
C HIS A 54 -5.01 6.63 -20.05
N PHE A 55 -4.58 7.73 -19.42
CA PHE A 55 -4.97 9.08 -19.84
C PHE A 55 -4.09 9.65 -20.97
N GLY A 56 -3.06 8.93 -21.43
CA GLY A 56 -2.09 9.44 -22.39
C GLY A 56 -1.26 10.62 -21.87
N ILE A 57 -1.10 10.76 -20.55
CA ILE A 57 -0.39 11.90 -19.93
C ILE A 57 0.88 11.45 -19.21
N SER A 58 1.81 12.39 -19.01
CA SER A 58 2.99 12.11 -18.19
C SER A 58 2.61 11.86 -16.73
N ARG A 59 3.38 11.00 -16.05
CA ARG A 59 3.29 10.75 -14.60
C ARG A 59 3.25 12.05 -13.79
N ALA A 60 4.10 13.03 -14.12
CA ALA A 60 4.18 14.30 -13.40
C ALA A 60 2.88 15.11 -13.53
N THR A 61 2.30 15.14 -14.73
CA THR A 61 1.01 15.80 -14.98
C THR A 61 -0.12 15.14 -14.18
N TRP A 62 -0.10 13.81 -14.07
CA TRP A 62 -1.08 13.06 -13.28
C TRP A 62 -1.01 13.39 -11.78
N TYR A 63 0.21 13.46 -11.20
CA TYR A 63 0.38 13.89 -9.80
C TYR A 63 -0.08 15.35 -9.57
N ARG A 64 0.18 16.26 -10.51
CA ARG A 64 -0.28 17.66 -10.42
C ARG A 64 -1.80 17.79 -10.50
N ARG A 65 -2.46 16.93 -11.26
CA ARG A 65 -3.93 16.87 -11.40
C ARG A 65 -4.64 16.23 -10.20
N GLY A 66 -3.90 15.82 -9.17
CA GLY A 66 -4.49 15.28 -7.95
C GLY A 66 -4.79 13.78 -8.00
N LYS A 67 -4.14 13.03 -8.90
CA LYS A 67 -4.31 11.57 -9.06
C LYS A 67 -5.74 11.17 -9.45
N PRO A 68 -6.29 11.71 -10.55
CA PRO A 68 -7.58 11.24 -11.05
C PRO A 68 -7.48 9.72 -11.34
N MET A 69 -8.38 8.94 -10.77
CA MET A 69 -8.44 7.50 -11.04
C MET A 69 -9.17 7.31 -12.37
N PRO A 70 -8.65 6.50 -13.31
CA PRO A 70 -9.38 6.20 -14.54
C PRO A 70 -10.66 5.47 -14.17
N SER A 71 -11.80 6.02 -14.60
CA SER A 71 -13.05 5.26 -14.58
C SER A 71 -12.96 4.20 -15.68
N GLU A 72 -13.53 3.01 -15.48
CA GLU A 72 -13.49 1.90 -16.46
C GLU A 72 -14.18 2.26 -17.80
N THR A 73 -14.75 3.46 -17.92
CA THR A 73 -15.63 3.90 -19.00
C THR A 73 -14.98 4.71 -20.14
N ASP A 74 -13.71 5.12 -20.07
CA ASP A 74 -13.13 6.03 -21.09
C ASP A 74 -12.45 5.32 -22.29
N ASN A 75 -12.85 4.09 -22.62
CA ASN A 75 -12.38 3.38 -23.84
C ASN A 75 -13.32 3.55 -25.05
N GLN A 76 -14.09 4.64 -25.13
CA GLN A 76 -14.98 4.89 -26.27
C GLN A 76 -14.91 6.34 -26.77
N SER A 77 -13.76 6.78 -27.28
CA SER A 77 -13.73 7.90 -28.23
C SER A 77 -12.35 8.10 -28.84
N GLU A 78 -11.96 7.25 -29.79
CA GLU A 78 -11.11 7.65 -30.94
C GLU A 78 -10.95 6.46 -31.89
N THR A 79 -12.01 6.19 -32.64
CA THR A 79 -11.92 5.56 -33.96
C THR A 79 -12.72 6.48 -34.87
N ALA A 80 -12.02 7.42 -35.52
CA ALA A 80 -12.55 8.30 -36.55
C ALA A 80 -11.50 8.41 -37.65
#